data_AF-A0A921GRT9-F1
#
_entry.id   AF-A0A921GRT9-F1
#
_cell.length_a   1.000
_cell.length_b   1.000
_cell.length_c   1.000
_cell.angle_alpha   90.00
_cell.angle_beta   90.00
_cell.angle_gamma   90.00
#
_symmetry.space_group_name_H-M   'P 1'
#
loop_
_entity.id
_entity.type
_entity.pdbx_description
1 polymer ?
#
loop_
_entity_poly.entity_id
_entity_poly.type
_entity_poly.pdbx_seq_one_letter_code
_entity_poly.pdbx_strand_id
1 'polypeptide(L)'
;WAALSGIVAGYLPWLLYTDRTIFTFYAIAFEPWLILCLTYVLSLVIGPPGAERERRLAGGLFVGSLLVLIVMVSAFFWPVWTGQVLDVEQWQYRMWLPSWT
;
A
#
# COMPACT_ATOMS: atom_id res chain seq x y z
N TRP A 1 11.66 -12.71 -7.94
CA TRP A 1 12.23 -13.41 -6.77
C TRP A 1 12.97 -12.48 -5.82
N ALA A 2 13.91 -11.64 -6.28
CA ALA A 2 14.65 -10.71 -5.43
C ALA A 2 13.76 -9.79 -4.54
N ALA A 3 12.67 -9.25 -5.09
CA ALA A 3 11.74 -8.44 -4.30
C ALA A 3 11.02 -9.25 -3.20
N LEU A 4 10.55 -10.45 -3.53
CA LEU A 4 9.90 -11.33 -2.56
C LEU A 4 10.86 -11.73 -1.43
N SER A 5 12.13 -12.03 -1.75
CA SER A 5 13.12 -12.33 -0.72
C SER A 5 13.39 -11.12 0.19
N GLY A 6 13.33 -9.89 -0.32
CA GLY A 6 13.45 -8.68 0.50
C GLY A 6 12.30 -8.53 1.50
N ILE A 7 11.06 -8.84 1.11
CA ILE A 7 9.91 -8.86 2.02
C ILE A 7 10.11 -9.93 3.10
N VAL A 8 10.45 -11.16 2.70
CA VAL A 8 10.63 -12.27 3.65
C VAL A 8 11.76 -11.97 4.63
N ALA A 9 12.91 -11.50 4.13
CA ALA A 9 14.05 -11.16 4.96
C ALA A 9 13.76 -9.99 5.92
N GLY A 10 12.92 -9.03 5.51
CA GLY A 10 12.53 -7.91 6.36
C GLY A 10 11.47 -8.27 7.42
N TYR A 11 10.51 -9.13 7.07
CA TYR A 11 9.38 -9.46 7.95
C TYR A 11 9.67 -10.63 8.90
N LEU A 12 10.36 -11.67 8.43
CA LEU A 12 10.58 -12.91 9.19
C LEU A 12 11.27 -12.70 10.55
N PRO A 13 12.29 -11.81 10.70
CA PRO A 13 12.91 -11.57 12.00
C PRO A 13 11.91 -11.16 13.09
N TRP A 14 10.84 -10.45 12.76
CA TRP A 14 9.84 -10.02 13.75
C TRP A 14 9.01 -11.18 14.28
N LEU A 15 8.79 -12.21 13.47
CA LEU A 15 8.12 -13.43 13.90
C LEU A 15 9.00 -14.26 14.85
N LEU A 16 10.32 -14.07 14.79
CA LEU A 16 11.31 -14.79 15.60
C LEU A 16 11.64 -14.07 16.91
N TYR A 17 11.40 -12.76 17.01
CA TYR A 17 11.73 -11.93 18.17
C TYR A 17 10.51 -11.18 18.71
N THR A 18 9.50 -11.94 19.13
CA THR A 18 8.24 -11.40 19.69
C THR A 18 8.35 -10.93 21.14
N ASP A 19 9.45 -11.25 21.83
CA ASP A 19 9.72 -10.82 23.23
C ASP A 19 10.06 -9.31 23.37
N ARG A 20 10.02 -8.57 22.27
CA ARG A 20 10.30 -7.12 22.21
C ARG A 20 9.05 -6.40 21.73
N THR A 21 8.85 -5.17 22.19
CA THR A 21 7.77 -4.31 21.69
C THR A 21 8.01 -3.95 20.22
N ILE A 22 6.99 -4.16 19.37
CA ILE A 22 7.02 -3.90 17.93
C ILE A 22 6.06 -2.75 17.60
N PHE A 23 6.52 -1.81 16.75
CA PHE A 23 5.72 -0.68 16.27
C PHE A 23 5.58 -0.74 14.75
N THR A 24 4.45 -0.27 14.22
CA THR A 24 4.15 -0.26 12.77
C THR A 24 5.21 0.49 11.94
N PHE A 25 5.86 1.50 12.51
CA PHE A 25 6.95 2.24 11.87
C PHE A 25 8.06 1.33 11.31
N TYR A 26 8.33 0.19 11.93
CA TYR A 26 9.38 -0.71 11.46
C TYR A 26 9.13 -1.26 10.04
N ALA A 27 7.89 -1.18 9.53
CA ALA A 27 7.54 -1.65 8.19
C ALA A 27 8.28 -0.91 7.08
N ILE A 28 8.77 0.30 7.35
CA ILE A 28 9.57 1.10 6.43
C ILE A 28 10.81 0.37 5.92
N ALA A 29 11.35 -0.57 6.71
CA ALA A 29 12.54 -1.33 6.35
C ALA A 29 12.33 -2.27 5.14
N PHE A 30 11.10 -2.75 4.92
CA PHE A 30 10.78 -3.63 3.80
C PHE A 30 9.71 -3.09 2.83
N GLU A 31 9.11 -1.95 3.13
CA GLU A 31 8.21 -1.20 2.26
C GLU A 31 8.67 -1.12 0.78
N PRO A 32 9.93 -0.76 0.45
CA PRO A 32 10.34 -0.69 -0.96
C PRO A 32 10.23 -2.04 -1.69
N TRP A 33 10.48 -3.15 -1.01
CA TRP A 33 10.32 -4.49 -1.59
C TRP A 33 8.86 -4.85 -1.83
N LEU A 34 7.97 -4.43 -0.92
CA LEU A 34 6.53 -4.56 -1.08
C LEU A 34 6.04 -3.79 -2.32
N ILE A 35 6.50 -2.55 -2.50
CA ILE A 35 6.15 -1.70 -3.66
C ILE A 35 6.57 -2.39 -4.97
N LEU A 36 7.76 -3.00 -5.03
CA LEU A 36 8.21 -3.74 -6.21
C LEU A 36 7.33 -4.96 -6.49
N CYS A 37 6.93 -5.71 -5.46
CA CYS A 37 6.00 -6.83 -5.59
C CYS A 37 4.62 -6.37 -6.10
N LEU A 38 4.06 -5.29 -5.55
CA LEU A 38 2.80 -4.72 -6.01
C LEU A 38 2.89 -4.25 -7.47
N THR A 39 3.96 -3.53 -7.82
CA THR A 39 4.20 -3.07 -9.20
C THR A 39 4.26 -4.23 -10.18
N TYR A 40 4.94 -5.32 -9.79
CA TYR A 40 4.96 -6.55 -10.59
C TYR A 40 3.56 -7.15 -10.76
N VAL A 41 2.79 -7.30 -9.69
CA VAL A 41 1.41 -7.83 -9.76
C VAL A 41 0.52 -6.95 -10.63
N LEU A 42 0.58 -5.62 -10.48
CA LEU A 42 -0.17 -4.69 -11.31
C LEU A 42 0.23 -4.80 -12.79
N SER A 43 1.52 -5.03 -13.09
CA SER A 43 1.96 -5.27 -14.48
C SER A 43 1.37 -6.55 -15.07
N LEU A 44 1.19 -7.60 -14.26
CA LEU A 44 0.53 -8.84 -14.68
C LEU A 44 -0.96 -8.63 -14.95
N VAL A 45 -1.63 -7.79 -14.15
CA VAL A 45 -3.03 -7.42 -14.34
C VAL A 45 -3.22 -6.63 -15.64
N ILE A 46 -2.33 -5.71 -15.98
CA ILE A 46 -2.34 -5.01 -17.27
C ILE A 46 -2.14 -6.01 -18.42
N GLY A 47 -1.24 -6.97 -18.23
CA GLY A 47 -1.00 -8.07 -19.14
C GLY A 47 0.17 -7.84 -20.12
N PRO A 48 0.72 -8.92 -20.69
CA PRO A 48 1.92 -8.87 -21.53
C PRO A 48 1.74 -8.05 -22.82
N PRO A 49 2.86 -7.59 -23.43
CA PRO A 49 2.85 -6.78 -24.65
C PRO A 49 2.11 -7.39 -25.85
N GLY A 50 2.08 -8.71 -25.97
CA GLY A 50 1.42 -9.45 -27.07
C GLY A 50 -0.02 -9.87 -26.80
N ALA A 51 -0.61 -9.42 -25.70
CA ALA A 51 -2.00 -9.72 -25.40
C ALA A 51 -2.99 -8.98 -26.31
N GLU A 52 -4.18 -9.54 -26.45
CA GLU A 52 -5.30 -8.88 -27.12
C GLU A 52 -5.50 -7.45 -26.61
N ARG A 53 -5.70 -6.52 -27.56
CA ARG A 53 -5.75 -5.08 -27.29
C ARG A 53 -6.83 -4.73 -26.28
N GLU A 54 -8.03 -5.29 -26.41
CA GLU A 54 -9.16 -5.02 -25.51
C GLU A 54 -8.86 -5.48 -24.08
N ARG A 55 -8.30 -6.68 -23.92
CA ARG A 55 -7.89 -7.21 -22.61
C ARG A 55 -6.85 -6.33 -21.94
N ARG A 56 -5.85 -5.87 -22.69
CA ARG A 56 -4.78 -5.00 -22.17
C ARG A 56 -5.30 -3.61 -21.81
N LEU A 57 -6.25 -3.08 -22.58
CA LEU A 57 -6.94 -1.83 -22.27
C LEU A 57 -7.77 -1.96 -20.98
N ALA A 58 -8.54 -3.04 -20.83
CA ALA A 58 -9.32 -3.29 -19.62
C ALA A 58 -8.43 -3.39 -18.37
N GLY A 59 -7.33 -4.15 -18.45
CA GLY A 59 -6.34 -4.25 -17.36
C GLY A 59 -5.67 -2.92 -17.05
N GLY A 60 -5.31 -2.15 -18.08
CA GLY A 60 -4.76 -0.80 -17.94
C GLY A 60 -5.73 0.18 -17.27
N LEU A 61 -7.00 0.18 -17.67
CA LEU A 61 -8.03 1.02 -17.06
C LEU A 61 -8.28 0.65 -15.61
N PHE A 62 -8.31 -0.65 -15.29
CA PHE A 62 -8.45 -1.12 -13.91
C PHE A 62 -7.28 -0.68 -13.02
N VAL A 63 -6.04 -0.88 -13.47
CA VAL A 63 -4.87 -0.44 -12.70
C VAL A 63 -4.82 1.08 -12.58
N GLY A 64 -5.13 1.80 -13.66
CA GLY A 64 -5.21 3.26 -13.65
C GLY A 64 -6.25 3.79 -12.66
N SER A 65 -7.46 3.23 -12.67
CA SER A 65 -8.52 3.64 -11.75
C SER A 65 -8.19 3.31 -10.29
N LEU A 66 -7.57 2.17 -10.04
CA LEU A 66 -7.07 1.80 -8.71
C LEU A 66 -6.02 2.81 -8.20
N LEU A 67 -5.05 3.20 -9.03
CA LEU A 67 -4.04 4.19 -8.64
C LEU A 67 -4.66 5.57 -8.38
N VAL A 68 -5.61 5.99 -9.20
CA VAL A 68 -6.37 7.24 -8.97
C VAL A 68 -7.11 7.18 -7.63
N LEU A 69 -7.75 6.05 -7.31
CA LEU A 69 -8.41 5.85 -6.03
C LEU A 69 -7.42 5.94 -4.86
N ILE A 70 -6.26 5.30 -4.96
CA ILE A 70 -5.19 5.39 -3.94
C ILE A 70 -4.78 6.85 -3.71
N VAL A 71 -4.58 7.62 -4.78
CA VAL A 71 -4.23 9.05 -4.67
C VAL A 71 -5.34 9.85 -4.00
N MET A 72 -6.61 9.59 -4.33
CA MET A 72 -7.76 10.26 -3.70
C MET A 72 -7.85 9.94 -2.21
N VAL A 73 -7.66 8.67 -1.82
CA VAL A 73 -7.61 8.25 -0.41
C VAL A 73 -6.45 8.94 0.31
N SER A 74 -5.26 8.97 -0.29
CA SER A 74 -4.10 9.68 0.24
C SER A 74 -4.36 11.17 0.44
N ALA A 75 -5.03 11.83 -0.52
CA ALA A 75 -5.42 13.22 -0.40
C ALA A 75 -6.41 13.46 0.76
N PHE A 76 -7.34 12.53 0.98
CA PHE A 76 -8.29 12.58 2.11
C PHE A 76 -7.59 12.48 3.49
N PHE A 77 -6.56 11.63 3.60
CA PHE A 77 -5.76 11.45 4.81
C PHE A 77 -4.59 12.44 4.98
N TRP A 78 -4.29 13.25 3.97
CA TRP A 78 -3.20 14.22 3.98
C TRP A 78 -3.14 15.11 5.24
N PRO A 79 -4.25 15.68 5.76
CA PRO A 79 -4.23 16.49 6.98
C PRO A 79 -3.71 15.73 8.20
N VAL A 80 -4.04 14.42 8.30
CA VAL A 80 -3.60 13.56 9.41
C VAL A 80 -2.10 13.31 9.32
N TRP A 81 -1.59 12.99 8.13
CA TRP A 81 -0.16 12.72 7.92
C TRP A 81 0.72 13.95 8.09
N THR A 82 0.18 15.14 7.82
CA THR A 82 0.91 16.41 7.96
C THR A 82 0.69 17.10 9.32
N GLY A 83 -0.10 16.50 10.21
CA GLY A 83 -0.34 17.04 11.55
C GLY A 83 -1.11 18.37 11.56
N GLN A 84 -2.02 18.57 10.60
CA GLN A 84 -2.88 19.75 10.57
C GLN A 84 -3.88 19.74 11.74
N VAL A 85 -4.28 20.93 12.19
CA VAL A 85 -5.34 21.07 13.19
C VAL A 85 -6.68 20.68 12.55
N LEU A 86 -7.35 19.70 13.13
CA LEU A 86 -8.63 19.16 12.69
C LEU A 86 -9.67 19.27 13.79
N ASP A 87 -10.91 19.59 13.42
CA ASP A 87 -12.04 19.47 14.34
C ASP A 87 -12.31 17.99 14.67
N VAL A 88 -12.92 17.73 15.83
CA VAL A 88 -13.21 16.36 16.29
C VAL A 88 -14.05 15.57 15.30
N GLU A 89 -15.04 16.20 14.66
CA GLU A 89 -15.87 15.54 13.64
C GLU A 89 -15.03 15.16 12.41
N GLN A 90 -14.16 16.05 11.95
CA GLN A 90 -13.27 15.79 10.80
C GLN A 90 -12.27 14.67 11.08
N TRP A 91 -11.79 14.58 12.32
CA TRP A 91 -10.98 13.46 12.79
C TRP A 91 -11.76 12.15 12.74
N GLN A 92 -12.98 12.13 13.30
CA GLN A 92 -13.81 10.92 13.36
C GLN A 92 -14.15 10.34 11.99
N TYR A 93 -14.49 11.16 10.99
CA TYR A 93 -14.77 10.66 9.62
C TYR A 93 -13.56 10.04 8.92
N ARG A 94 -12.34 10.29 9.40
CA ARG A 94 -11.10 9.66 8.92
C ARG A 94 -10.78 8.35 9.64
N MET A 95 -11.38 8.11 10.81
CA MET A 95 -11.18 6.87 11.57
C MET A 95 -12.10 5.77 11.10
N TRP A 96 -11.75 5.22 9.94
CA TRP A 96 -12.51 4.15 9.30
C TRP A 96 -12.52 2.84 10.09
N LEU A 97 -11.44 2.56 10.84
CA LEU A 97 -11.35 1.37 11.69
C LEU A 97 -11.58 1.75 13.16
N PRO A 98 -12.29 0.92 13.94
CA PRO A 98 -12.55 1.19 15.35
C PRO A 98 -11.30 1.35 16.22
N SER A 99 -10.15 0.81 15.78
CA SER A 99 -8.88 0.85 16.53
C SER A 99 -7.99 2.05 16.18
N TRP A 100 -8.46 3.01 15.39
CA TRP A 100 -7.67 4.17 14.96
C TRP A 100 -7.84 5.41 15.85
N THR A 101 -8.63 5.31 16.92
CA THR A 101 -8.81 6.32 17.98
C THR A 101 -8.23 5.82 19.28
#